data_AF-A0A376MVX1-F1
#
_entry.id   AF-A0A376MVX1-F1
#
_cell.length_a   1.000
_cell.length_b   1.000
_cell.length_c   1.000
_cell.angle_alpha   90.00
_cell.angle_beta   90.00
_cell.angle_gamma   90.00
#
_symmetry.space_group_name_H-M   'P 1'
#
loop_
_entity.id
_entity.type
_entity.pdbx_description
1 polymer ?
#
loop_
_entity_poly.entity_id
_entity_poly.type
_entity_poly.pdbx_seq_one_letter_code
_entity_poly.pdbx_strand_id
1 'polypeptide(L)'
;MWCLMWLNLVAAVIFTTVSPEKGQKHPAGEPLKTLQSFRTAHDNGDVDFGQNLIARNSGVIRVGDEVEILATAPAKFYGRSRR
;
A
#
# COMPACT_ATOMS: atom_id res chain seq x y z
N MET A 1 10.73 -21.25 5.50
CA MET A 1 9.49 -20.45 5.59
C MET A 1 9.79 -19.09 6.21
N TRP A 2 9.66 -18.01 5.45
CA TRP A 2 9.76 -16.64 5.96
C TRP A 2 8.46 -16.25 6.65
N CYS A 3 8.53 -15.71 7.88
CA CYS A 3 7.33 -15.25 8.57
C CYS A 3 7.34 -13.73 8.60
N LEU A 4 6.55 -13.11 7.72
CA LEU A 4 6.29 -11.69 7.72
C LEU A 4 4.94 -11.45 8.39
N MET A 5 4.92 -10.56 9.38
CA MET A 5 3.69 -10.14 10.03
C MET A 5 3.27 -8.79 9.47
N TRP A 6 2.01 -8.71 9.04
CA TRP A 6 1.39 -7.45 8.64
C TRP A 6 1.25 -6.50 9.84
N LEU A 7 1.62 -5.23 9.63
CA LEU A 7 1.51 -4.18 10.65
C LEU A 7 0.35 -3.22 10.36
N ASN A 8 0.47 -2.46 9.28
CA ASN A 8 -0.52 -1.45 8.88
C ASN A 8 -0.42 -1.16 7.38
N LEU A 9 -1.40 -0.40 6.88
CA LEU A 9 -1.39 0.10 5.51
C LEU A 9 -0.48 1.33 5.38
N VAL A 10 0.04 1.53 4.17
CA VAL A 10 0.85 2.69 3.82
C VAL A 10 -0.04 3.71 3.12
N ALA A 11 -0.01 4.97 3.56
CA ALA A 11 -0.71 6.05 2.87
C ALA A 11 0.08 6.49 1.62
N ALA A 12 -0.60 6.53 0.48
CA ALA A 12 -0.10 7.12 -0.76
C ALA A 12 0.00 8.65 -0.60
N VAL A 13 1.17 9.18 -0.89
CA VAL A 13 1.47 10.62 -0.80
C VAL A 13 1.80 11.20 -2.16
N ILE A 14 1.88 12.53 -2.26
CA ILE A 14 2.23 13.24 -3.49
C ILE A 14 3.56 12.79 -4.11
N PHE A 15 4.48 12.23 -3.31
CA PHE A 15 5.73 11.69 -3.82
C PHE A 15 5.52 10.54 -4.83
N THR A 16 4.43 9.78 -4.69
CA THR A 16 4.06 8.71 -5.64
C THR A 16 3.75 9.25 -7.05
N THR A 17 3.51 10.56 -7.20
CA THR A 17 3.25 11.20 -8.50
C THR A 17 4.52 11.74 -9.16
N VAL A 18 5.70 11.55 -8.57
CA VAL A 18 6.98 11.97 -9.15
C VAL A 18 7.56 10.81 -9.96
N SER A 19 7.89 11.05 -11.22
CA SER A 19 8.58 10.07 -12.06
C SER A 19 9.98 9.78 -11.50
N PRO A 20 10.35 8.52 -11.21
CA PRO A 20 11.69 8.18 -10.74
C PRO A 20 12.78 8.54 -11.75
N GLU A 21 12.51 8.34 -13.04
CA GLU A 21 13.46 8.59 -14.13
C GLU A 21 13.68 10.08 -14.42
N LYS A 22 12.61 10.88 -14.33
CA LYS A 22 12.62 12.29 -14.76
C LYS A 22 12.68 13.28 -13.59
N GLY A 23 12.39 12.84 -12.37
CA GLY A 23 12.25 13.72 -11.20
C GLY A 23 11.08 14.72 -11.31
N GLN A 24 10.17 14.53 -12.27
CA GLN A 24 9.08 15.46 -12.57
C GLN A 24 7.75 14.93 -12.03
N LYS A 25 6.95 15.83 -11.46
CA LYS A 25 5.58 15.51 -11.06
C LYS A 25 4.70 15.27 -12.29
N HIS A 26 3.83 14.28 -12.22
CA HIS A 26 2.84 14.03 -13.25
C HIS A 26 1.87 15.24 -13.32
N PRO A 27 1.63 15.82 -14.51
CA PRO A 27 0.82 17.04 -14.66
C PRO A 27 -0.63 16.85 -14.18
N ALA A 28 -1.17 15.63 -14.27
CA ALA A 28 -2.50 15.29 -13.77
C ALA A 28 -2.52 14.73 -12.33
N GLY A 29 -1.37 14.66 -11.64
CA GLY A 29 -1.28 14.09 -10.28
C GLY A 29 -1.48 12.58 -10.21
N GLU A 30 -1.19 11.85 -11.30
CA GLU A 30 -1.28 10.40 -11.32
C GLU A 30 0.00 9.76 -10.73
N PRO A 31 -0.12 8.58 -10.09
CA PRO A 31 -1.32 7.73 -9.95
C PRO A 31 -2.22 8.08 -8.76
N LEU A 32 -1.88 9.10 -7.96
CA LEU A 32 -2.58 9.41 -6.71
C LEU A 32 -4.06 9.75 -6.94
N LYS A 33 -4.37 10.50 -8.00
CA LYS A 33 -5.74 10.83 -8.38
C LYS A 33 -6.58 9.58 -8.68
N THR A 34 -6.01 8.60 -9.38
CA THR A 34 -6.68 7.31 -9.61
C THR A 34 -6.90 6.55 -8.31
N LEU A 35 -5.88 6.46 -7.44
CA LEU A 35 -5.99 5.77 -6.15
C LEU A 35 -7.06 6.39 -5.25
N GLN A 36 -7.16 7.73 -5.21
CA GLN A 36 -8.20 8.43 -4.45
C GLN A 36 -9.63 7.98 -4.78
N SER A 37 -9.87 7.54 -6.02
CA SER A 37 -11.22 7.14 -6.44
C SER A 37 -11.73 5.84 -5.78
N PHE A 38 -10.84 4.96 -5.30
CA PHE A 38 -11.23 3.65 -4.75
C PHE A 38 -10.42 3.18 -3.52
N ARG A 39 -9.36 3.88 -3.12
CA ARG A 39 -8.49 3.53 -1.99
C ARG A 39 -8.54 4.52 -0.84
N THR A 40 -9.47 5.48 -0.88
CA THR A 40 -9.69 6.39 0.24
C THR A 40 -10.39 5.64 1.37
N ALA A 41 -9.70 5.54 2.50
CA ALA A 41 -10.16 4.87 3.69
C ALA A 41 -11.27 5.67 4.38
N HIS A 42 -12.33 4.99 4.79
CA HIS A 42 -13.51 5.65 5.35
C HIS A 42 -13.28 6.22 6.75
N ASP A 43 -12.38 5.61 7.51
CA ASP A 43 -12.11 5.95 8.91
C ASP A 43 -11.25 7.22 9.07
N ASN A 44 -10.23 7.40 8.22
CA ASN A 44 -9.28 8.49 8.35
C ASN A 44 -9.10 9.36 7.08
N GLY A 45 -9.68 8.95 5.95
CA GLY A 45 -9.55 9.67 4.67
C GLY A 45 -8.22 9.49 3.95
N ASP A 46 -7.33 8.63 4.46
CA ASP A 46 -6.05 8.34 3.80
C ASP A 46 -6.27 7.51 2.54
N VAL A 47 -5.39 7.71 1.55
CA VAL A 47 -5.40 6.91 0.33
C VAL A 47 -4.44 5.74 0.53
N ASP A 48 -4.94 4.56 0.86
CA ASP A 48 -4.07 3.44 1.21
C ASP A 48 -3.45 2.77 -0.03
N PHE A 49 -2.12 2.65 -0.10
CA PHE A 49 -1.38 1.97 -1.18
C PHE A 49 -0.11 1.29 -0.65
N GLY A 50 -0.20 -0.04 -0.46
CA GLY A 50 0.88 -0.86 0.07
C GLY A 50 0.61 -1.34 1.51
N GLN A 51 1.54 -2.14 2.02
CA GLN A 51 1.48 -2.74 3.36
C GLN A 51 2.86 -2.67 4.02
N ASN A 52 2.91 -2.25 5.27
CA ASN A 52 4.11 -2.39 6.10
C ASN A 52 4.12 -3.76 6.75
N LEU A 53 5.25 -4.44 6.65
CA LEU A 53 5.49 -5.77 7.21
C LEU A 53 6.67 -5.73 8.18
N ILE A 54 6.64 -6.60 9.20
CA ILE A 54 7.77 -6.86 10.08
C ILE A 54 8.23 -8.30 9.96
N ALA A 55 9.54 -8.51 9.91
CA ALA A 55 10.12 -9.84 9.92
C ALA A 55 10.05 -10.45 11.32
N ARG A 56 9.44 -11.64 11.42
CA ARG A 56 9.37 -12.44 12.67
C ARG A 56 10.54 -13.41 12.81
N ASN A 57 11.36 -13.55 11.75
CA ASN A 57 12.56 -14.38 11.69
C ASN A 57 13.62 -13.75 10.74
N SER A 58 14.83 -14.32 10.69
CA SER A 58 15.99 -13.74 9.96
C SER A 58 16.50 -14.61 8.81
N GLY A 59 16.96 -13.96 7.73
CA GLY A 59 17.69 -14.49 6.57
C GLY A 59 17.22 -13.93 5.21
N VAL A 60 17.16 -14.73 4.13
CA VAL A 60 17.10 -14.26 2.72
C VAL A 60 15.81 -14.67 1.97
N ILE A 61 15.09 -13.67 1.44
CA ILE A 61 13.99 -13.82 0.46
C ILE A 61 14.52 -13.65 -0.97
N ARG A 62 14.02 -14.45 -1.91
CA ARG A 62 14.38 -14.38 -3.34
C ARG A 62 13.15 -14.32 -4.24
N VAL A 63 13.33 -13.77 -5.44
CA VAL A 63 12.33 -13.85 -6.50
C VAL A 63 12.09 -15.32 -6.83
N GLY A 64 10.81 -15.73 -6.82
CA GLY A 64 10.40 -17.11 -7.04
C GLY A 64 10.19 -17.94 -5.77
N ASP A 65 10.50 -17.40 -4.58
CA ASP A 65 10.13 -18.05 -3.33
C ASP A 65 8.60 -18.13 -3.19
N GLU A 66 8.13 -19.28 -2.71
CA GLU A 66 6.70 -19.49 -2.43
C GLU A 66 6.28 -18.68 -1.19
N VAL A 67 5.06 -18.12 -1.25
CA VAL A 67 4.46 -17.36 -0.15
C VAL A 67 3.32 -18.17 0.44
N GLU A 68 3.45 -18.54 1.71
CA GLU A 68 2.37 -19.16 2.49
C GLU A 68 1.66 -18.12 3.38
N ILE A 69 0.33 -18.12 3.36
CA ILE A 69 -0.49 -17.25 4.22
C ILE A 69 -0.77 -17.96 5.54
N LEU A 70 -0.12 -17.50 6.61
CA LEU A 70 -0.26 -18.09 7.95
C LEU A 70 -1.46 -17.55 8.74
N ALA A 71 -1.94 -16.34 8.41
CA ALA A 71 -3.08 -15.69 9.05
C ALA A 71 -3.70 -14.62 8.14
N THR A 72 -4.98 -14.32 8.34
CA THR A 72 -5.71 -13.25 7.63
C THR A 72 -6.45 -12.35 8.61
N ALA A 73 -6.81 -11.15 8.15
CA ALA A 73 -7.63 -10.20 8.88
C ALA A 73 -8.75 -9.65 7.96
N PRO A 74 -9.84 -9.11 8.52
CA PRO A 74 -10.87 -8.45 7.72
C PRO A 74 -10.29 -7.34 6.84
N ALA A 75 -10.78 -7.23 5.62
CA ALA A 75 -10.38 -6.17 4.72
C ALA A 75 -10.86 -4.79 5.24
N LYS A 76 -10.04 -3.77 5.06
CA LYS A 76 -10.45 -2.38 5.34
C LYS A 76 -11.53 -1.93 4.36
N PHE A 77 -12.51 -1.17 4.84
CA PHE A 77 -13.59 -0.64 4.02
C PHE A 77 -13.14 0.62 3.27
N TYR A 78 -13.29 0.58 1.95
CA TYR A 78 -13.04 1.72 1.06
C TYR A 78 -14.33 2.13 0.37
N GLY A 79 -14.53 3.43 0.19
CA GLY A 79 -15.72 3.97 -0.45
C GLY A 79 -15.82 5.48 -0.23
N ARG A 80 -16.60 6.17 -1.07
CA ARG A 80 -16.87 7.60 -0.87
C ARG A 80 -17.51 7.77 0.51
N SER A 81 -16.88 8.57 1.39
CA SER A 81 -17.63 9.13 2.51
C SER A 81 -18.81 9.88 1.88
N ARG A 82 -20.03 9.50 2.25
CA ARG A 82 -21.20 10.33 1.92
C ARG A 82 -20.99 11.62 2.72
N ARG A 83 -20.66 12.71 2.01
CA ARG A 83 -20.93 14.04 2.53
C ARG A 83 -22.43 14.27 2.56
#